data_AF-A0A1V5Q9Z3-F1
#
_entry.id   AF-A0A1V5Q9Z3-F1
#
_cell.length_a   1.000
_cell.length_b   1.000
_cell.length_c   1.000
_cell.angle_alpha   90.00
_cell.angle_beta   90.00
_cell.angle_gamma   90.00
#
_symmetry.space_group_name_H-M   'P 1'
#
loop_
_entity.id
_entity.type
_entity.pdbx_description
1 polymer ?
#
loop_
_entity_poly.entity_id
_entity_poly.type
_entity_poly.pdbx_seq_one_letter_code
_entity_poly.pdbx_strand_id
1 'polypeptide(L)'
;MIMKPKFLYFQPEVTITTLSGILWGLIELGYEAREGQILVPDSEYDDEILSKVKSVLDQGSSDEIVITQDFCAVVAQACHEKNRIYISWVYDSPQRALYMREALYDTNIIFVFDKTQFSRLKEAGLKNLFYEPLAGNITKAGTFAPSKNELAEYKSDISFVGNLYSDSIRESLFAGTDGTILEEGNKLITSVTGKWDKDSGVFNKVSDEYIRFIYERMSHEGEEIYNISPRFLVETLVLAYEKSSRDRIEALRKLSEKMQVTLYTSKDIPGDLKDKLNCKGYVSYDEGMPKVFLASKININITMSGIETGIPQRVFDIMAYGGLSD
;
A
#
# COMPACT_ATOMS: atom_id res chain seq x y z
N MET A 1 -33.74 15.57 15.49
CA MET A 1 -32.40 15.85 14.92
C MET A 1 -31.62 14.55 15.03
N ILE A 2 -31.28 13.90 13.92
CA ILE A 2 -30.46 12.68 13.99
C ILE A 2 -29.05 13.14 14.39
N MET A 3 -28.58 12.76 15.57
CA MET A 3 -27.19 13.02 15.97
C MET A 3 -26.27 12.35 14.96
N LYS A 4 -25.30 13.11 14.42
CA LYS A 4 -24.27 12.53 13.56
C LYS A 4 -23.39 11.58 14.39
N PRO A 5 -22.94 10.46 13.82
CA PRO A 5 -21.99 9.57 14.49
C PRO A 5 -20.69 10.32 14.82
N LYS A 6 -20.08 9.92 15.94
CA LYS A 6 -18.76 10.37 16.38
C LYS A 6 -17.71 9.35 15.95
N PHE A 7 -16.50 9.80 15.66
CA PHE A 7 -15.42 8.95 15.17
C PHE A 7 -14.19 9.00 16.08
N LEU A 8 -13.58 7.83 16.27
CA LEU A 8 -12.26 7.67 16.84
C LEU A 8 -11.32 7.15 15.76
N TYR A 9 -10.34 7.95 15.38
CA TYR A 9 -9.32 7.57 14.42
C TYR A 9 -8.07 7.02 15.12
N PHE A 10 -7.59 5.86 14.70
CA PHE A 10 -6.26 5.36 15.04
C PHE A 10 -5.34 5.41 13.81
N GLN A 11 -4.10 5.86 14.02
CA GLN A 11 -3.11 6.01 12.98
C GLN A 11 -2.26 4.73 12.87
N PRO A 12 -2.13 4.11 11.69
CA PRO A 12 -1.22 2.99 11.52
C PRO A 12 0.26 3.37 11.65
N GLU A 13 1.08 2.43 12.15
CA GLU A 13 2.53 2.58 12.32
C GLU A 13 3.31 2.75 11.01
N VAL A 14 2.89 2.10 9.93
CA VAL A 14 3.64 2.12 8.66
C VAL A 14 3.21 3.31 7.79
N THR A 15 1.99 3.81 7.99
CA THR A 15 1.43 4.97 7.29
C THR A 15 1.75 6.29 8.01
N ILE A 16 3.00 6.51 8.43
CA ILE A 16 3.42 7.72 9.19
C ILE A 16 3.21 9.05 8.41
N THR A 17 2.82 8.99 7.14
CA THR A 17 2.58 10.17 6.33
C THR A 17 1.16 10.69 6.54
N THR A 18 1.07 11.89 7.11
CA THR A 18 -0.11 12.71 7.38
C THR A 18 -0.84 12.36 8.68
N LEU A 19 -0.97 13.34 9.60
CA LEU A 19 -2.18 13.45 10.40
C LEU A 19 -3.37 13.35 9.43
N SER A 20 -4.12 12.26 9.56
CA SER A 20 -4.62 11.48 8.44
C SER A 20 -5.62 12.19 7.54
N GLY A 21 -5.49 11.97 6.22
CA GLY A 21 -6.49 12.41 5.23
C GLY A 21 -7.91 11.95 5.57
N ILE A 22 -8.05 10.78 6.20
CA ILE A 22 -9.32 10.27 6.73
C ILE A 22 -9.87 11.20 7.82
N LEU A 23 -9.07 11.55 8.84
CA LEU A 23 -9.50 12.41 9.93
C LEU A 23 -9.93 13.80 9.41
N TRP A 24 -9.17 14.35 8.47
CA TRP A 24 -9.53 15.61 7.80
C TRP A 24 -10.85 15.50 7.04
N GLY A 25 -11.02 14.45 6.22
CA GLY A 25 -12.25 14.23 5.47
C GLY A 25 -13.48 14.09 6.38
N LEU A 26 -13.36 13.41 7.52
CA LEU A 26 -14.45 13.31 8.51
C LEU A 26 -14.85 14.68 9.06
N ILE A 27 -13.87 15.51 9.42
CA ILE A 27 -14.10 16.86 9.95
C ILE A 27 -14.76 17.75 8.88
N GLU A 28 -14.30 17.69 7.63
CA GLU A 28 -14.87 18.46 6.50
C GLU A 28 -16.31 18.08 6.18
N LEU A 29 -16.66 16.80 6.33
CA LEU A 29 -18.05 16.31 6.24
C LEU A 29 -18.90 16.71 7.46
N GLY A 30 -18.30 17.37 8.44
CA GLY A 30 -18.93 17.88 9.65
C GLY A 30 -19.28 16.78 10.64
N TYR A 31 -18.48 15.71 10.70
CA TYR A 31 -18.52 14.73 11.79
C TYR A 31 -17.62 15.17 12.94
N GLU A 32 -18.00 14.78 14.16
CA GLU A 32 -17.12 14.91 15.32
C GLU A 32 -16.12 13.75 15.27
N ALA A 33 -14.82 14.05 15.25
CA ALA A 33 -13.77 13.04 15.19
C ALA A 33 -12.61 13.42 16.12
N ARG A 34 -12.06 12.42 16.81
CA ARG A 34 -10.85 12.56 17.64
C ARG A 34 -9.82 11.50 17.28
N GLU A 35 -8.57 11.77 17.58
CA GLU A 35 -7.47 10.83 17.40
C GLU A 35 -7.22 10.04 18.70
N GLY A 36 -6.88 8.76 18.57
CA GLY A 36 -6.57 7.88 19.70
C GLY A 36 -5.20 8.10 20.34
N GLN A 37 -4.35 8.94 19.74
CA GLN A 37 -3.00 9.30 20.21
C GLN A 37 -2.06 8.11 20.46
N ILE A 38 -2.31 6.98 19.80
CA ILE A 38 -1.44 5.82 19.74
C ILE A 38 -1.33 5.35 18.30
N LEU A 39 -0.15 4.85 17.93
CA LEU A 39 0.02 4.14 16.67
C LEU A 39 -0.45 2.69 16.83
N VAL A 40 -0.99 2.13 15.76
CA VAL A 40 -1.48 0.74 15.72
C VAL A 40 -0.82 -0.03 14.58
N PRO A 41 -0.45 -1.30 14.77
CA PRO A 41 0.09 -2.11 13.70
C PRO A 41 -0.98 -2.49 12.67
N ASP A 42 -0.61 -2.49 11.39
CA ASP A 42 -1.41 -2.87 10.22
C ASP A 42 -0.94 -4.19 9.57
N SER A 43 0.08 -4.81 10.18
CA SER A 43 0.74 -6.03 9.70
C SER A 43 0.82 -7.13 10.75
N GLU A 44 0.84 -6.77 12.03
CA GLU A 44 1.12 -7.65 13.17
C GLU A 44 0.05 -7.51 14.26
N TYR A 45 0.02 -8.48 15.16
CA TYR A 45 -0.87 -8.49 16.31
C TYR A 45 -0.04 -8.34 17.59
N ASP A 46 -0.38 -7.36 18.42
CA ASP A 46 0.34 -7.02 19.64
C ASP A 46 -0.64 -6.84 20.82
N ASP A 47 -0.50 -7.69 21.84
CA ASP A 47 -1.34 -7.69 23.05
C ASP A 47 -1.16 -6.44 23.94
N GLU A 48 0.04 -5.83 23.94
CA GLU A 48 0.30 -4.58 24.65
C GLU A 48 -0.43 -3.43 23.96
N ILE A 49 -0.36 -3.35 22.64
CA ILE A 49 -1.10 -2.34 21.86
C ILE A 49 -2.61 -2.57 21.98
N LEU A 50 -3.08 -3.82 21.92
CA LEU A 50 -4.49 -4.16 22.18
C LEU A 50 -4.99 -3.59 23.51
N SER A 51 -4.20 -3.74 24.57
CA SER A 51 -4.54 -3.22 25.90
C SER A 51 -4.62 -1.68 25.91
N LYS A 52 -3.72 -1.00 25.19
CA LYS A 52 -3.77 0.47 25.02
C LYS A 52 -4.99 0.91 24.23
N VAL A 53 -5.31 0.23 23.11
CA VAL A 53 -6.51 0.52 22.29
C VAL A 53 -7.77 0.39 23.14
N LYS A 54 -7.92 -0.68 23.92
CA LYS A 54 -9.06 -0.88 24.83
C LYS A 54 -9.21 0.26 25.84
N SER A 55 -8.10 0.72 26.43
CA SER A 55 -8.10 1.86 27.35
C SER A 55 -8.58 3.16 26.68
N VAL A 56 -8.17 3.42 25.43
CA VAL A 56 -8.62 4.60 24.67
C VAL A 56 -10.12 4.51 24.32
N LEU A 57 -10.64 3.31 24.04
CA LEU A 57 -12.07 3.08 23.82
C LEU A 57 -12.90 3.33 25.09
N ASP A 58 -12.38 2.98 26.27
CA ASP A 58 -13.05 3.15 27.56
C ASP A 58 -13.11 4.62 28.02
N GLN A 59 -12.21 5.47 27.50
CA GLN A 59 -12.22 6.92 27.74
C GLN A 59 -13.20 7.67 26.84
N GLY A 60 -13.62 7.05 25.73
CA GLY A 60 -14.51 7.62 24.72
C GLY A 60 -15.99 7.34 24.97
N SER A 61 -16.85 7.93 24.13
CA SER A 61 -18.28 7.66 24.18
C SER A 61 -18.60 6.25 23.65
N SER A 62 -19.68 5.63 24.14
CA SER A 62 -20.07 4.25 23.77
C SER A 62 -20.58 4.09 22.33
N ASP A 63 -20.90 5.20 21.66
CA ASP A 63 -21.42 5.31 20.30
C ASP A 63 -20.37 5.75 19.27
N GLU A 64 -19.11 5.94 19.67
CA GLU A 64 -18.02 6.23 18.73
C GLU A 64 -17.81 5.06 17.76
N ILE A 65 -17.71 5.40 16.47
CA ILE A 65 -17.26 4.51 15.41
C ILE A 65 -15.75 4.61 15.31
N VAL A 66 -15.06 3.47 15.37
CA VAL A 66 -13.61 3.41 15.27
C VAL A 66 -13.22 3.31 13.80
N ILE A 67 -12.16 4.03 13.39
CA ILE A 67 -11.70 4.01 12.00
C ILE A 67 -10.17 4.06 11.90
N THR A 68 -9.62 3.33 10.93
CA THR A 68 -8.19 3.35 10.57
C THR A 68 -8.01 3.44 9.06
N GLN A 69 -6.86 3.97 8.63
CA GLN A 69 -6.30 3.62 7.33
C GLN A 69 -5.78 2.18 7.44
N ASP A 70 -5.99 1.35 6.42
CA ASP A 70 -5.67 -0.09 6.49
C ASP A 70 -6.38 -0.84 7.62
N PHE A 71 -6.38 -2.16 7.54
CA PHE A 71 -6.96 -3.02 8.58
C PHE A 71 -5.95 -3.30 9.70
N CYS A 72 -6.32 -3.00 10.94
CA CYS A 72 -5.49 -3.25 12.13
C CYS A 72 -6.16 -4.31 13.00
N ALA A 73 -5.60 -5.51 13.06
CA ALA A 73 -6.20 -6.64 13.77
C ALA A 73 -6.40 -6.36 15.26
N VAL A 74 -5.46 -5.67 15.92
CA VAL A 74 -5.60 -5.26 17.33
C VAL A 74 -6.78 -4.30 17.56
N VAL A 75 -7.08 -3.43 16.58
CA VAL A 75 -8.23 -2.52 16.65
C VAL A 75 -9.52 -3.28 16.44
N ALA A 76 -9.56 -4.19 15.47
CA ALA A 76 -10.70 -5.07 15.23
C ALA A 76 -11.03 -5.91 16.46
N GLN A 77 -10.03 -6.52 17.10
CA GLN A 77 -10.20 -7.27 18.34
C GLN A 77 -10.78 -6.41 19.46
N ALA A 78 -10.20 -5.24 19.72
CA ALA A 78 -10.69 -4.35 20.76
C ALA A 78 -12.15 -3.93 20.52
N CYS A 79 -12.49 -3.62 19.28
CA CYS A 79 -13.85 -3.26 18.89
C CYS A 79 -14.83 -4.43 19.03
N HIS A 80 -14.42 -5.64 18.65
CA HIS A 80 -15.23 -6.84 18.81
C HIS A 80 -15.57 -7.09 20.29
N GLU A 81 -14.57 -7.08 21.17
CA GLU A 81 -14.77 -7.28 22.61
C GLU A 81 -15.62 -6.20 23.27
N LYS A 82 -15.54 -4.96 22.77
CA LYS A 82 -16.28 -3.80 23.29
C LYS A 82 -17.59 -3.55 22.53
N ASN A 83 -17.96 -4.42 21.59
CA ASN A 83 -19.12 -4.30 20.72
C ASN A 83 -19.22 -2.93 20.01
N ARG A 84 -18.11 -2.47 19.42
CA ARG A 84 -17.99 -1.21 18.66
C ARG A 84 -17.90 -1.49 17.17
N ILE A 85 -18.44 -0.58 16.36
CA ILE A 85 -18.23 -0.63 14.91
C ILE A 85 -16.80 -0.18 14.60
N TYR A 86 -16.12 -0.98 13.79
CA TYR A 86 -14.78 -0.69 13.30
C TYR A 86 -14.80 -0.58 11.76
N ILE A 87 -14.33 0.56 11.25
CA ILE A 87 -14.16 0.82 9.82
C ILE A 87 -12.67 0.75 9.46
N SER A 88 -12.33 0.03 8.41
CA SER A 88 -11.01 0.13 7.78
C SER A 88 -11.17 0.56 6.33
N TRP A 89 -10.38 1.56 5.91
CA TRP A 89 -10.24 1.91 4.51
C TRP A 89 -8.85 1.53 4.05
N VAL A 90 -8.77 0.45 3.30
CA VAL A 90 -7.52 -0.23 2.98
C VAL A 90 -6.83 0.44 1.81
N TYR A 91 -5.57 0.80 2.02
CA TYR A 91 -4.63 1.37 1.06
C TYR A 91 -3.73 0.30 0.43
N ASP A 92 -3.39 -0.74 1.18
CA ASP A 92 -2.52 -1.81 0.70
C ASP A 92 -3.30 -2.91 -0.04
N SER A 93 -2.79 -3.33 -1.21
CA SER A 93 -3.36 -4.46 -1.95
C SER A 93 -2.28 -5.44 -2.46
N PRO A 94 -2.36 -6.72 -2.07
CA PRO A 94 -3.18 -7.23 -0.97
C PRO A 94 -2.60 -6.83 0.40
N GLN A 95 -3.46 -6.44 1.34
CA GLN A 95 -3.05 -6.25 2.74
C GLN A 95 -3.11 -7.58 3.50
N ARG A 96 -2.03 -7.93 4.22
CA ARG A 96 -1.93 -9.20 4.95
C ARG A 96 -2.88 -9.34 6.14
N ALA A 97 -3.09 -8.27 6.93
CA ALA A 97 -3.90 -8.34 8.14
C ALA A 97 -5.38 -8.69 7.87
N LEU A 98 -5.87 -8.48 6.64
CA LEU A 98 -7.21 -8.90 6.22
C LEU A 98 -7.41 -10.43 6.16
N TYR A 99 -6.32 -11.20 6.25
CA TYR A 99 -6.35 -12.65 6.29
C TYR A 99 -6.20 -13.22 7.71
N MET A 100 -6.17 -12.36 8.74
CA MET A 100 -6.24 -12.77 10.14
C MET A 100 -7.69 -13.04 10.56
N ARG A 101 -7.89 -13.77 11.67
CA ARG A 101 -9.24 -14.17 12.12
C ARG A 101 -10.10 -12.96 12.47
N GLU A 102 -9.48 -11.88 12.92
CA GLU A 102 -10.13 -10.65 13.39
C GLU A 102 -10.88 -9.95 12.26
N ALA A 103 -10.48 -10.16 11.00
CA ALA A 103 -11.16 -9.61 9.83
C ALA A 103 -12.59 -10.16 9.66
N LEU A 104 -12.88 -11.33 10.24
CA LEU A 104 -14.18 -12.00 10.16
C LEU A 104 -15.22 -11.47 11.17
N TYR A 105 -14.83 -10.58 12.08
CA TYR A 105 -15.76 -10.07 13.08
C TYR A 105 -16.90 -9.25 12.46
N ASP A 106 -18.12 -9.51 12.93
CA ASP A 106 -19.35 -8.83 12.45
C ASP A 106 -19.36 -7.33 12.80
N THR A 107 -18.48 -6.89 13.69
CA THR A 107 -18.25 -5.47 14.05
C THR A 107 -17.49 -4.68 12.99
N ASN A 108 -16.83 -5.36 12.04
CA ASN A 108 -16.00 -4.71 11.04
C ASN A 108 -16.85 -4.22 9.87
N ILE A 109 -16.41 -3.13 9.23
CA ILE A 109 -16.82 -2.64 7.93
C ILE A 109 -15.53 -2.34 7.17
N ILE A 110 -15.27 -3.07 6.10
CA ILE A 110 -13.97 -3.07 5.43
C ILE A 110 -14.14 -2.56 4.00
N PHE A 111 -13.38 -1.54 3.64
CA PHE A 111 -13.35 -0.96 2.30
C PHE A 111 -12.02 -1.29 1.62
N VAL A 112 -12.07 -1.88 0.42
CA VAL A 112 -10.90 -2.19 -0.41
C VAL A 112 -11.03 -1.58 -1.80
N PHE A 113 -9.91 -1.16 -2.40
CA PHE A 113 -9.90 -0.44 -3.69
C PHE A 113 -9.58 -1.32 -4.91
N ASP A 114 -9.18 -2.58 -4.68
CA ASP A 114 -8.90 -3.57 -5.72
C ASP A 114 -10.05 -4.60 -5.81
N LYS A 115 -10.65 -4.74 -6.99
CA LYS A 115 -11.81 -5.64 -7.21
C LYS A 115 -11.42 -7.12 -7.15
N THR A 116 -10.18 -7.46 -7.49
CA THR A 116 -9.67 -8.83 -7.36
C THR A 116 -9.47 -9.17 -5.89
N GLN A 117 -8.87 -8.28 -5.10
CA GLN A 117 -8.77 -8.44 -3.65
C GLN A 117 -10.16 -8.53 -3.00
N PHE A 118 -11.09 -7.65 -3.38
CA PHE A 118 -12.49 -7.70 -2.94
C PHE A 118 -13.11 -9.08 -3.16
N SER A 119 -12.94 -9.64 -4.37
CA SER A 119 -13.51 -10.95 -4.72
C SER A 119 -12.89 -12.07 -3.88
N ARG A 120 -11.56 -12.08 -3.71
CA ARG A 120 -10.86 -13.07 -2.87
C ARG A 120 -11.28 -13.02 -1.41
N LEU A 121 -11.41 -11.82 -0.85
CA LEU A 121 -11.80 -11.61 0.54
C LEU A 121 -13.27 -12.00 0.78
N LYS A 122 -14.15 -11.74 -0.18
CA LYS A 122 -15.55 -12.20 -0.14
C LYS A 122 -15.63 -13.73 -0.15
N GLU A 123 -14.83 -14.39 -0.99
CA GLU A 123 -14.71 -15.86 -1.02
C GLU A 123 -14.12 -16.41 0.29
N ALA A 124 -13.22 -15.66 0.94
CA ALA A 124 -12.69 -15.97 2.26
C ALA A 124 -13.66 -15.74 3.43
N GLY A 125 -14.89 -15.28 3.15
CA GLY A 125 -15.97 -15.18 4.14
C GLY A 125 -16.15 -13.82 4.81
N LEU A 126 -15.45 -12.77 4.36
CA LEU A 126 -15.66 -11.42 4.88
C LEU A 126 -17.06 -10.91 4.49
N LYS A 127 -17.90 -10.60 5.48
CA LYS A 127 -19.32 -10.25 5.28
C LYS A 127 -19.54 -8.77 4.95
N ASN A 128 -18.98 -7.89 5.77
CA ASN A 128 -19.17 -6.44 5.68
C ASN A 128 -18.05 -5.80 4.86
N LEU A 129 -17.89 -6.28 3.62
CA LEU A 129 -16.84 -5.89 2.71
C LEU A 129 -17.42 -5.05 1.57
N PHE A 130 -16.77 -3.92 1.28
CA PHE A 130 -17.20 -2.95 0.28
C PHE A 130 -16.05 -2.57 -0.64
N TYR A 131 -16.38 -2.27 -1.89
CA TYR A 131 -15.43 -1.67 -2.82
C TYR A 131 -15.50 -0.15 -2.69
N GLU A 132 -14.34 0.49 -2.46
CA GLU A 132 -14.22 1.94 -2.45
C GLU A 132 -12.86 2.35 -3.06
N PRO A 133 -12.83 3.17 -4.12
CA PRO A 133 -11.58 3.73 -4.63
C PRO A 133 -10.84 4.53 -3.55
N LEU A 134 -9.52 4.69 -3.72
CA LEU A 134 -8.74 5.62 -2.89
C LEU A 134 -9.03 7.08 -3.26
N ALA A 135 -8.61 8.02 -2.44
CA ALA A 135 -8.81 9.46 -2.69
C ALA A 135 -7.64 10.31 -2.24
N GLY A 136 -7.40 11.40 -2.97
CA GLY A 136 -6.42 12.42 -2.61
C GLY A 136 -7.03 13.46 -1.66
N ASN A 137 -6.23 14.00 -0.75
CA ASN A 137 -6.65 15.08 0.14
C ASN A 137 -6.60 16.44 -0.60
N ILE A 138 -7.70 16.80 -1.25
CA ILE A 138 -7.80 18.01 -2.08
C ILE A 138 -7.68 19.31 -1.26
N THR A 139 -8.08 19.33 0.00
CA THR A 139 -7.95 20.52 0.86
C THR A 139 -6.50 20.76 1.25
N LYS A 140 -5.79 19.69 1.64
CA LYS A 140 -4.35 19.77 1.87
C LYS A 140 -3.61 20.19 0.61
N ALA A 141 -3.98 19.62 -0.53
CA ALA A 141 -3.38 20.01 -1.80
C ALA A 141 -3.69 21.47 -2.18
N GLY A 142 -4.92 21.93 -1.99
CA GLY A 142 -5.36 23.30 -2.28
C GLY A 142 -4.75 24.36 -1.37
N THR A 143 -4.27 23.99 -0.18
CA THR A 143 -3.55 24.89 0.73
C THR A 143 -2.03 24.82 0.54
N PHE A 144 -1.52 23.89 -0.27
CA PHE A 144 -0.10 23.74 -0.55
C PHE A 144 0.37 24.79 -1.58
N ALA A 145 1.10 25.81 -1.10
CA ALA A 145 1.54 26.93 -1.92
C ALA A 145 3.07 27.13 -1.84
N PRO A 146 3.87 26.26 -2.51
CA PRO A 146 5.32 26.40 -2.54
C PRO A 146 5.73 27.64 -3.35
N SER A 147 6.81 28.29 -2.95
CA SER A 147 7.38 29.40 -3.71
C SER A 147 7.97 28.93 -5.04
N LYS A 148 8.11 29.85 -6.01
CA LYS A 148 8.76 29.57 -7.29
C LYS A 148 10.20 29.06 -7.14
N ASN A 149 10.91 29.56 -6.12
CA ASN A 149 12.28 29.14 -5.83
C ASN A 149 12.31 27.70 -5.31
N GLU A 150 11.37 27.33 -4.44
CA GLU A 150 11.25 25.94 -3.99
C GLU A 150 10.93 25.02 -5.16
N LEU A 151 9.98 25.37 -6.05
CA LEU A 151 9.64 24.53 -7.20
C LEU A 151 10.80 24.41 -8.21
N ALA A 152 11.67 25.41 -8.32
CA ALA A 152 12.78 25.38 -9.27
C ALA A 152 13.75 24.22 -9.02
N GLU A 153 13.92 23.80 -7.76
CA GLU A 153 14.80 22.68 -7.38
C GLU A 153 14.25 21.30 -7.75
N TYR A 154 12.93 21.21 -7.96
CA TYR A 154 12.21 19.98 -8.28
C TYR A 154 11.78 19.88 -9.75
N LYS A 155 12.13 20.89 -10.56
CA LYS A 155 11.74 20.94 -11.97
C LYS A 155 12.20 19.71 -12.73
N SER A 156 11.26 19.04 -13.39
CA SER A 156 11.56 17.88 -14.24
C SER A 156 10.60 17.80 -15.44
N ASP A 157 11.08 17.24 -16.55
CA ASP A 157 10.18 16.91 -17.66
C ASP A 157 9.33 15.69 -17.30
N ILE A 158 10.01 14.64 -16.82
CA ILE A 158 9.38 13.40 -16.36
C ILE A 158 9.92 13.07 -14.98
N SER A 159 9.03 12.81 -14.03
CA SER A 159 9.41 12.31 -12.70
C SER A 159 8.74 10.98 -12.37
N PHE A 160 9.49 10.13 -11.67
CA PHE A 160 8.96 9.01 -10.92
C PHE A 160 9.43 9.12 -9.46
N VAL A 161 8.48 9.08 -8.52
CA VAL A 161 8.75 9.03 -7.09
C VAL A 161 8.44 7.61 -6.61
N GLY A 162 9.38 6.90 -6.01
CA GLY A 162 9.09 5.58 -5.44
C GLY A 162 10.28 4.64 -5.43
N ASN A 163 10.16 3.61 -4.59
CA ASN A 163 11.18 2.58 -4.45
C ASN A 163 11.23 1.69 -5.70
N LEU A 164 12.41 1.17 -6.02
CA LEU A 164 12.58 0.22 -7.11
C LEU A 164 12.35 -1.24 -6.68
N TYR A 165 12.01 -1.49 -5.41
CA TYR A 165 11.81 -2.83 -4.86
C TYR A 165 13.03 -3.74 -5.12
N SER A 166 14.24 -3.18 -5.02
CA SER A 166 15.51 -3.88 -5.23
C SER A 166 15.80 -4.94 -4.15
N ASP A 167 15.19 -4.80 -2.98
CA ASP A 167 15.50 -5.59 -1.78
C ASP A 167 14.65 -6.88 -1.72
N SER A 168 14.54 -7.59 -2.83
CA SER A 168 13.74 -8.81 -2.88
C SER A 168 14.35 -9.90 -1.99
N ILE A 169 13.53 -10.50 -1.12
CA ILE A 169 13.90 -11.68 -0.33
C ILE A 169 14.22 -12.91 -1.21
N ARG A 170 14.01 -12.82 -2.53
CA ARG A 170 14.29 -13.89 -3.46
C ARG A 170 15.74 -14.36 -3.42
N GLU A 171 16.72 -13.45 -3.35
CA GLU A 171 18.12 -13.87 -3.33
C GLU A 171 18.45 -14.77 -2.13
N SER A 172 17.88 -14.47 -0.95
CA SER A 172 18.05 -15.30 0.23
C SER A 172 17.26 -16.61 0.15
N LEU A 173 16.03 -16.57 -0.39
CA LEU A 173 15.19 -17.76 -0.57
C LEU A 173 15.80 -18.79 -1.53
N PHE A 174 16.56 -18.34 -2.53
CA PHE A 174 17.22 -19.19 -3.52
C PHE A 174 18.70 -19.44 -3.23
N ALA A 175 19.21 -19.03 -2.07
CA ALA A 175 20.59 -19.29 -1.69
C ALA A 175 20.84 -20.80 -1.51
N GLY A 176 21.85 -21.33 -2.20
CA GLY A 176 22.26 -22.74 -2.07
C GLY A 176 21.34 -23.76 -2.76
N THR A 177 20.48 -23.32 -3.68
CA THR A 177 19.49 -24.18 -4.35
C THR A 177 19.98 -24.63 -5.72
N ASP A 178 19.44 -25.73 -6.23
CA ASP A 178 19.61 -26.06 -7.65
C ASP A 178 18.94 -24.98 -8.54
N GLY A 179 19.40 -24.86 -9.77
CA GLY A 179 18.97 -23.80 -10.67
C GLY A 179 17.56 -23.98 -11.25
N THR A 180 16.95 -25.15 -11.12
CA THR A 180 15.75 -25.52 -11.89
C THR A 180 14.50 -24.80 -11.39
N ILE A 181 14.26 -24.79 -10.06
CA ILE A 181 13.12 -24.08 -9.45
C ILE A 181 13.27 -22.57 -9.63
N LEU A 182 14.51 -22.06 -9.52
CA LEU A 182 14.84 -20.67 -9.78
C LEU A 182 14.50 -20.28 -11.23
N GLU A 183 14.80 -21.18 -12.18
CA GLU A 183 14.54 -20.99 -13.60
C GLU A 183 13.04 -20.90 -13.92
N GLU A 184 12.18 -21.68 -13.26
CA GLU A 184 10.72 -21.59 -13.44
C GLU A 184 10.22 -20.17 -13.13
N GLY A 185 10.53 -19.65 -11.93
CA GLY A 185 10.15 -18.30 -11.54
C GLY A 185 10.75 -17.24 -12.47
N ASN A 186 12.04 -17.39 -12.83
CA ASN A 186 12.70 -16.47 -13.76
C ASN A 186 12.07 -16.46 -15.16
N LYS A 187 11.70 -17.62 -15.69
CA LYS A 187 11.00 -17.76 -16.98
C LYS A 187 9.66 -17.06 -16.94
N LEU A 188 8.86 -17.30 -15.90
CA LEU A 188 7.58 -16.61 -15.73
C LEU A 188 7.78 -15.10 -15.69
N ILE A 189 8.58 -14.59 -14.77
CA ILE A 189 8.77 -13.15 -14.59
C ILE A 189 9.30 -12.50 -15.87
N THR A 190 10.29 -13.11 -16.53
CA THR A 190 10.81 -12.60 -17.82
C THR A 190 9.74 -12.56 -18.89
N SER A 191 8.86 -13.56 -18.96
CA SER A 191 7.78 -13.62 -19.96
C SER A 191 6.72 -12.52 -19.79
N VAL A 192 6.56 -11.97 -18.58
CA VAL A 192 5.54 -10.96 -18.24
C VAL A 192 6.11 -9.57 -17.96
N THR A 193 7.42 -9.42 -17.81
CA THR A 193 8.06 -8.13 -17.54
C THR A 193 7.82 -7.14 -18.69
N GLY A 194 7.47 -5.90 -18.35
CA GLY A 194 7.19 -4.83 -19.31
C GLY A 194 5.87 -5.01 -20.07
N LYS A 195 4.97 -5.87 -19.57
CA LYS A 195 3.61 -6.07 -20.07
C LYS A 195 2.62 -5.69 -18.98
N TRP A 196 1.56 -4.99 -19.39
CA TRP A 196 0.49 -4.49 -18.51
C TRP A 196 -0.91 -4.82 -19.05
N ASP A 197 -1.01 -5.86 -19.88
CA ASP A 197 -2.29 -6.42 -20.27
C ASP A 197 -2.85 -7.35 -19.19
N LYS A 198 -4.12 -7.75 -19.34
CA LYS A 198 -4.82 -8.64 -18.40
C LYS A 198 -4.14 -10.02 -18.21
N ASP A 199 -3.32 -10.45 -19.16
CA ASP A 199 -2.69 -11.76 -19.17
C ASP A 199 -1.26 -11.70 -18.63
N SER A 200 -0.79 -10.52 -18.22
CA SER A 200 0.56 -10.29 -17.69
C SER A 200 0.70 -10.55 -16.18
N GLY A 201 -0.35 -10.93 -15.45
CA GLY A 201 -0.26 -11.26 -14.02
C GLY A 201 0.65 -12.45 -13.69
N VAL A 202 1.01 -12.62 -12.41
CA VAL A 202 1.87 -13.72 -11.92
C VAL A 202 1.12 -14.84 -11.18
N PHE A 203 -0.13 -14.58 -10.79
CA PHE A 203 -0.92 -15.48 -9.96
C PHE A 203 -1.33 -16.75 -10.71
N ASN A 204 -1.26 -17.90 -10.02
CA ASN A 204 -1.59 -19.23 -10.53
C ASN A 204 -0.80 -19.68 -11.78
N LYS A 205 0.45 -19.23 -11.93
CA LYS A 205 1.28 -19.52 -13.12
C LYS A 205 2.56 -20.33 -12.87
N VAL A 206 2.79 -20.71 -11.62
CA VAL A 206 3.90 -21.58 -11.21
C VAL A 206 3.38 -22.88 -10.59
N SER A 207 4.20 -23.92 -10.67
CA SER A 207 3.94 -25.25 -10.14
C SER A 207 3.70 -25.24 -8.62
N ASP A 208 2.95 -26.23 -8.11
CA ASP A 208 2.83 -26.44 -6.66
C ASP A 208 4.18 -26.75 -6.01
N GLU A 209 5.10 -27.35 -6.76
CA GLU A 209 6.47 -27.61 -6.30
C GLU A 209 7.23 -26.31 -6.04
N TYR A 210 7.16 -25.34 -6.96
CA TYR A 210 7.74 -24.00 -6.76
C TYR A 210 7.14 -23.33 -5.53
N ILE A 211 5.81 -23.37 -5.37
CA ILE A 211 5.13 -22.77 -4.21
C ILE A 211 5.62 -23.41 -2.91
N ARG A 212 5.60 -24.74 -2.82
CA ARG A 212 6.05 -25.47 -1.61
C ARG A 212 7.50 -25.14 -1.28
N PHE A 213 8.36 -25.16 -2.30
CA PHE A 213 9.79 -24.89 -2.14
C PHE A 213 10.08 -23.54 -1.50
N ILE A 214 9.39 -22.49 -1.97
CA ILE A 214 9.56 -21.14 -1.47
C ILE A 214 8.90 -20.98 -0.12
N TYR A 215 7.67 -21.46 0.04
CA TYR A 215 6.93 -21.35 1.29
C TYR A 215 7.70 -21.96 2.46
N GLU A 216 8.28 -23.17 2.30
CA GLU A 216 9.10 -23.83 3.34
C GLU A 216 10.37 -23.07 3.75
N ARG A 217 10.78 -22.05 2.98
CA ARG A 217 11.96 -21.20 3.26
C ARG A 217 11.60 -19.81 3.73
N MET A 218 10.33 -19.44 3.70
CA MET A 218 9.85 -18.18 4.26
C MET A 218 9.85 -18.29 5.79
N SER A 219 10.10 -17.15 6.46
CA SER A 219 9.82 -17.10 7.90
C SER A 219 8.31 -17.09 8.10
N HIS A 220 7.85 -17.87 9.07
CA HIS A 220 6.46 -17.91 9.52
C HIS A 220 6.30 -17.45 10.98
N GLU A 221 7.37 -16.90 11.57
CA GLU A 221 7.33 -16.46 12.97
C GLU A 221 6.38 -15.27 13.15
N GLY A 222 5.48 -15.35 14.15
CA GLY A 222 4.49 -14.30 14.44
C GLY A 222 3.25 -14.30 13.53
N GLU A 223 3.14 -15.22 12.58
CA GLU A 223 2.06 -15.25 11.60
C GLU A 223 0.84 -16.07 12.10
N GLU A 224 -0.12 -15.43 12.79
CA GLU A 224 -1.48 -16.00 12.95
C GLU A 224 -2.33 -15.74 11.68
N ILE A 225 -1.81 -16.13 10.51
CA ILE A 225 -2.55 -15.93 9.26
C ILE A 225 -3.58 -17.06 9.09
N TYR A 226 -4.86 -16.71 9.20
CA TYR A 226 -5.96 -17.66 9.29
C TYR A 226 -6.48 -18.12 7.91
N ASN A 227 -6.60 -17.19 6.95
CA ASN A 227 -7.32 -17.40 5.68
C ASN A 227 -6.48 -17.15 4.41
N ILE A 228 -5.15 -17.22 4.48
CA ILE A 228 -4.29 -17.10 3.29
C ILE A 228 -3.80 -18.48 2.82
N SER A 229 -3.78 -18.71 1.51
CA SER A 229 -3.13 -19.91 0.98
C SER A 229 -1.62 -19.70 0.85
N PRO A 230 -0.79 -20.75 1.09
CA PRO A 230 0.65 -20.70 0.81
C PRO A 230 0.98 -20.19 -0.59
N ARG A 231 0.18 -20.62 -1.58
CA ARG A 231 0.28 -20.14 -2.97
C ARG A 231 0.12 -18.65 -3.07
N PHE A 232 -0.96 -18.09 -2.54
CA PHE A 232 -1.22 -16.66 -2.64
C PHE A 232 -0.16 -15.83 -1.90
N LEU A 233 0.33 -16.31 -0.77
CA LEU A 233 1.43 -15.66 -0.03
C LEU A 233 2.72 -15.60 -0.88
N VAL A 234 3.15 -16.73 -1.44
CA VAL A 234 4.35 -16.80 -2.30
C VAL A 234 4.19 -15.94 -3.55
N GLU A 235 3.05 -16.05 -4.24
CA GLU A 235 2.78 -15.29 -5.46
C GLU A 235 2.77 -13.78 -5.19
N THR A 236 2.24 -13.34 -4.05
CA THR A 236 2.22 -11.93 -3.65
C THR A 236 3.58 -11.42 -3.21
N LEU A 237 4.21 -12.06 -2.22
CA LEU A 237 5.40 -11.53 -1.54
C LEU A 237 6.68 -11.76 -2.34
N VAL A 238 6.69 -12.72 -3.27
CA VAL A 238 7.86 -13.04 -4.09
C VAL A 238 7.64 -12.66 -5.54
N LEU A 239 6.66 -13.27 -6.22
CA LEU A 239 6.51 -13.09 -7.67
C LEU A 239 6.00 -11.70 -8.05
N ALA A 240 4.96 -11.20 -7.38
CA ALA A 240 4.39 -9.89 -7.69
C ALA A 240 5.36 -8.77 -7.31
N TYR A 241 6.08 -8.92 -6.19
CA TYR A 241 7.12 -7.98 -5.79
C TYR A 241 8.27 -7.95 -6.80
N GLU A 242 8.77 -9.12 -7.22
CA GLU A 242 9.82 -9.22 -8.24
C GLU A 242 9.39 -8.64 -9.59
N LYS A 243 8.18 -8.98 -10.06
CA LYS A 243 7.64 -8.38 -11.29
C LYS A 243 7.59 -6.87 -11.19
N SER A 244 7.12 -6.33 -10.05
CA SER A 244 7.04 -4.88 -9.83
C SER A 244 8.40 -4.20 -9.91
N SER A 245 9.43 -4.83 -9.34
CA SER A 245 10.82 -4.37 -9.44
C SER A 245 11.28 -4.33 -10.89
N ARG A 246 11.13 -5.45 -11.62
CA ARG A 246 11.59 -5.56 -13.01
C ARG A 246 10.81 -4.64 -13.96
N ASP A 247 9.50 -4.51 -13.78
CA ASP A 247 8.66 -3.59 -14.56
C ASP A 247 9.08 -2.13 -14.37
N ARG A 248 9.35 -1.72 -13.12
CA ARG A 248 9.81 -0.36 -12.82
C ARG A 248 11.16 -0.08 -13.47
N ILE A 249 12.12 -0.97 -13.28
CA ILE A 249 13.45 -0.85 -13.87
C ILE A 249 13.35 -0.80 -15.40
N GLU A 250 12.56 -1.69 -16.00
CA GLU A 250 12.42 -1.77 -17.46
C GLU A 250 11.71 -0.57 -18.06
N ALA A 251 10.66 -0.07 -17.42
CA ALA A 251 9.99 1.17 -17.83
C ALA A 251 10.93 2.37 -17.75
N LEU A 252 11.64 2.54 -16.62
CA LEU A 252 12.61 3.61 -16.45
C LEU A 252 13.76 3.53 -17.46
N ARG A 253 14.28 2.32 -17.72
CA ARG A 253 15.31 2.09 -18.74
C ARG A 253 14.83 2.55 -20.11
N LYS A 254 13.67 2.07 -20.57
CA LYS A 254 13.08 2.42 -21.87
C LYS A 254 12.78 3.91 -22.01
N LEU A 255 12.33 4.57 -20.93
CA LEU A 255 12.08 6.01 -20.93
C LEU A 255 13.39 6.80 -20.99
N SER A 256 14.39 6.40 -20.21
CA SER A 256 15.70 7.06 -20.15
C SER A 256 16.48 7.05 -21.47
N GLU A 257 16.16 6.10 -22.36
CA GLU A 257 16.73 6.03 -23.71
C GLU A 257 16.25 7.16 -24.63
N LYS A 258 15.11 7.78 -24.30
CA LYS A 258 14.43 8.77 -25.16
C LYS A 258 14.33 10.14 -24.51
N MET A 259 14.25 10.20 -23.18
CA MET A 259 13.93 11.41 -22.42
C MET A 259 14.70 11.42 -21.09
N GLN A 260 14.97 12.61 -20.57
CA GLN A 260 15.54 12.74 -19.22
C GLN A 260 14.44 12.46 -18.19
N VAL A 261 14.66 11.45 -17.35
CA VAL A 261 13.74 11.07 -16.28
C VAL A 261 14.41 11.33 -14.94
N THR A 262 13.71 12.05 -14.06
CA THR A 262 14.12 12.25 -12.67
C THR A 262 13.51 11.16 -11.79
N LEU A 263 14.35 10.42 -11.08
CA LEU A 263 13.95 9.36 -10.16
C LEU A 263 14.19 9.82 -8.72
N TYR A 264 13.13 9.88 -7.91
CA TYR A 264 13.22 10.10 -6.47
C TYR A 264 13.03 8.77 -5.74
N THR A 265 14.09 8.27 -5.11
CA THR A 265 14.08 6.98 -4.40
C THR A 265 14.98 7.06 -3.16
N SER A 266 14.66 6.28 -2.12
CA SER A 266 15.51 6.10 -0.94
C SER A 266 16.45 4.89 -1.03
N LYS A 267 16.32 4.10 -2.10
CA LYS A 267 16.99 2.79 -2.27
C LYS A 267 18.04 2.82 -3.38
N ASP A 268 18.87 1.78 -3.39
CA ASP A 268 19.90 1.59 -4.39
C ASP A 268 19.31 1.47 -5.80
N ILE A 269 20.08 1.97 -6.76
CA ILE A 269 19.71 2.07 -8.17
C ILE A 269 20.70 1.22 -8.94
N PRO A 270 20.24 0.32 -9.84
CA PRO A 270 21.13 -0.44 -10.71
C PRO A 270 22.12 0.48 -11.45
N GLY A 271 23.38 0.10 -11.48
CA GLY A 271 24.46 0.94 -12.03
C GLY A 271 24.21 1.37 -13.48
N ASP A 272 23.69 0.46 -14.31
CA ASP A 272 23.34 0.72 -15.71
C ASP A 272 22.24 1.78 -15.89
N LEU A 273 21.38 1.92 -14.87
CA LEU A 273 20.27 2.86 -14.86
C LEU A 273 20.68 4.20 -14.21
N LYS A 274 21.58 4.17 -13.22
CA LYS A 274 22.04 5.36 -12.49
C LYS A 274 22.68 6.40 -13.42
N ASP A 275 23.41 5.97 -14.44
CA ASP A 275 24.05 6.87 -15.40
C ASP A 275 23.08 7.44 -16.46
N LYS A 276 21.87 6.87 -16.57
CA LYS A 276 20.85 7.27 -17.54
C LYS A 276 19.74 8.15 -16.94
N LEU A 277 19.60 8.14 -15.62
CA LEU A 277 18.57 8.87 -14.90
C LEU A 277 19.14 10.08 -14.15
N ASN A 278 18.31 11.09 -13.92
CA ASN A 278 18.59 12.12 -12.92
C ASN A 278 18.14 11.60 -11.54
N CYS A 279 19.04 10.92 -10.85
CA CYS A 279 18.74 10.31 -9.56
C CYS A 279 18.74 11.34 -8.43
N LYS A 280 17.67 11.35 -7.65
CA LYS A 280 17.46 12.17 -6.46
C LYS A 280 17.13 11.26 -5.28
N GLY A 281 17.43 11.75 -4.08
CA GLY A 281 17.16 11.02 -2.85
C GLY A 281 15.67 10.98 -2.49
N TYR A 282 15.41 10.49 -1.27
CA TYR A 282 14.09 10.48 -0.67
C TYR A 282 13.44 11.86 -0.66
N VAL A 283 12.12 11.89 -0.89
CA VAL A 283 11.26 13.06 -0.68
C VAL A 283 10.17 12.70 0.30
N SER A 284 9.91 13.59 1.25
CA SER A 284 8.81 13.41 2.21
C SER A 284 7.47 13.46 1.49
N TYR A 285 6.51 12.70 1.98
CA TYR A 285 5.15 12.69 1.43
C TYR A 285 4.44 14.04 1.59
N ASP A 286 4.70 14.74 2.69
CA ASP A 286 3.97 15.96 3.06
C ASP A 286 4.48 17.24 2.40
N GLU A 287 5.77 17.29 2.07
CA GLU A 287 6.39 18.52 1.56
C GLU A 287 7.13 18.29 0.24
N GLY A 288 7.95 17.24 0.15
CA GLY A 288 8.78 17.00 -1.02
C GLY A 288 7.99 16.46 -2.22
N MET A 289 7.16 15.44 -1.99
CA MET A 289 6.37 14.78 -3.03
C MET A 289 5.39 15.76 -3.73
N PRO A 290 4.65 16.62 -3.02
CA PRO A 290 3.83 17.67 -3.64
C PRO A 290 4.62 18.62 -4.55
N LYS A 291 5.84 19.03 -4.14
CA LYS A 291 6.72 19.88 -4.96
C LYS A 291 7.15 19.18 -6.24
N VAL A 292 7.46 17.88 -6.18
CA VAL A 292 7.75 17.09 -7.38
C VAL A 292 6.56 17.10 -8.32
N PHE A 293 5.35 16.84 -7.82
CA PHE A 293 4.16 16.76 -8.67
C PHE A 293 3.84 18.06 -9.38
N LEU A 294 3.94 19.18 -8.66
CA LEU A 294 3.73 20.53 -9.19
C LEU A 294 4.84 20.99 -10.16
N ALA A 295 6.08 20.54 -9.95
CA ALA A 295 7.23 20.97 -10.75
C ALA A 295 7.52 20.08 -11.97
N SER A 296 6.80 18.97 -12.12
CA SER A 296 7.01 17.99 -13.17
C SER A 296 5.95 18.10 -14.26
N LYS A 297 6.37 18.07 -15.54
CA LYS A 297 5.40 18.08 -16.66
C LYS A 297 4.62 16.78 -16.75
N ILE A 298 5.31 15.65 -16.54
CA ILE A 298 4.71 14.31 -16.52
C ILE A 298 5.12 13.60 -15.25
N ASN A 299 4.12 13.25 -14.44
CA ASN A 299 4.29 12.42 -13.25
C ASN A 299 3.92 10.97 -13.60
N ILE A 300 4.91 10.09 -13.66
CA ILE A 300 4.67 8.67 -13.97
C ILE A 300 4.35 7.92 -12.69
N ASN A 301 3.34 7.04 -12.77
CA ASN A 301 3.06 6.03 -11.77
C ASN A 301 3.21 4.64 -12.40
N ILE A 302 4.04 3.78 -11.79
CA ILE A 302 4.24 2.39 -12.21
C ILE A 302 3.70 1.50 -11.09
N THR A 303 2.45 1.07 -11.28
CA THR A 303 1.67 0.30 -10.31
C THR A 303 2.37 -1.01 -9.96
N MET A 304 2.35 -1.37 -8.67
CA MET A 304 2.84 -2.64 -8.18
C MET A 304 1.92 -3.77 -8.69
N SER A 305 2.49 -4.89 -9.12
CA SER A 305 1.75 -6.04 -9.67
C SER A 305 0.84 -6.76 -8.67
N GLY A 306 0.94 -6.46 -7.37
CA GLY A 306 -0.03 -6.90 -6.36
C GLY A 306 -1.36 -6.14 -6.39
N ILE A 307 -1.39 -4.97 -7.04
CA ILE A 307 -2.60 -4.23 -7.37
C ILE A 307 -3.00 -4.66 -8.78
N GLU A 308 -3.99 -5.55 -8.88
CA GLU A 308 -4.37 -6.21 -10.14
C GLU A 308 -5.43 -5.43 -10.91
N THR A 309 -6.34 -4.77 -10.20
CA THR A 309 -7.48 -4.03 -10.78
C THR A 309 -7.75 -2.68 -10.13
N GLY A 310 -7.06 -2.37 -9.02
CA GLY A 310 -7.14 -1.09 -8.34
C GLY A 310 -6.30 0.01 -8.99
N ILE A 311 -6.59 1.26 -8.60
CA ILE A 311 -5.76 2.43 -8.91
C ILE A 311 -5.04 2.82 -7.61
N PRO A 312 -3.69 2.86 -7.57
CA PRO A 312 -2.96 3.16 -6.34
C PRO A 312 -3.14 4.63 -5.92
N GLN A 313 -3.00 4.91 -4.62
CA GLN A 313 -3.09 6.25 -4.04
C GLN A 313 -2.28 7.30 -4.81
N ARG A 314 -1.09 6.92 -5.28
CA ARG A 314 -0.19 7.83 -5.99
C ARG A 314 -0.87 8.56 -7.16
N VAL A 315 -1.77 7.89 -7.88
CA VAL A 315 -2.50 8.50 -8.98
C VAL A 315 -3.42 9.61 -8.46
N PHE A 316 -4.12 9.36 -7.34
CA PHE A 316 -4.96 10.35 -6.69
C PHE A 316 -4.16 11.51 -6.10
N ASP A 317 -2.98 11.26 -5.53
CA ASP A 317 -2.11 12.34 -5.04
C ASP A 317 -1.64 13.25 -6.17
N ILE A 318 -1.15 12.68 -7.28
CA ILE A 318 -0.71 13.44 -8.46
C ILE A 318 -1.87 14.33 -8.96
N MET A 319 -3.08 13.77 -9.05
CA MET A 319 -4.26 14.52 -9.48
C MET A 319 -4.64 15.62 -8.47
N ALA A 320 -4.62 15.33 -7.18
CA ALA A 320 -5.00 16.30 -6.14
C ALA A 320 -4.08 17.53 -6.12
N TYR A 321 -2.77 17.34 -6.34
CA TYR A 321 -1.81 18.43 -6.43
C TYR A 321 -1.72 19.08 -7.82
N GLY A 322 -2.59 18.72 -8.78
CA GLY A 322 -2.59 19.34 -10.11
C GLY A 322 -1.39 18.95 -10.99
N GLY A 323 -0.75 17.81 -10.72
CA GLY A 323 0.37 17.27 -11.49
C GLY A 323 0.01 16.72 -12.88
N LEU A 324 -1.22 16.96 -13.33
CA LEU A 324 -1.72 16.77 -14.69
C LEU A 324 -2.22 18.15 -15.17
N SER A 325 -1.34 19.00 -15.69
CA SER A 325 -1.74 20.27 -16.32
C SER A 325 -1.22 20.33 -17.76
N ASP A 326 -2.00 21.01 -18.61
CA ASP A 326 -1.89 21.07 -20.08
C ASP A 326 -0.51 21.49 -20.64
#